data_AF-A0A395UZF4-F1
#
_entry.id   AF-A0A395UZF4-F1
#
_cell.length_a   1.000
_cell.length_b   1.000
_cell.length_c   1.000
_cell.angle_alpha   90.00
_cell.angle_beta   90.00
_cell.angle_gamma   90.00
#
_symmetry.space_group_name_H-M   'P 1'
#
loop_
_entity.id
_entity.type
_entity.pdbx_description
1 polymer ?
#
loop_
_entity_poly.entity_id
_entity_poly.type
_entity_poly.pdbx_seq_one_letter_code
_entity_poly.pdbx_strand_id
1 'polypeptide(L)'
;MIFVERELGIAVIAQAYNKTNPKQSDLAPSNKASDLNAAAAWVFASDTDTAPEQIKESIIDLQEAIKEGEISTIYFWYVHNMNEDNNPVVKEEMDTLQLSVQKLVDSIYPNNSIKVSAIEVGLNYICLFDYLFISS
;
A
#
# COMPACT_ATOMS: atom_id res chain seq x y z
N MET A 1 4.89 -5.09 4.38
CA MET A 1 4.62 -4.71 5.78
C MET A 1 3.16 -4.32 5.89
N ILE A 2 2.52 -4.64 7.01
CA ILE A 2 1.16 -4.19 7.31
C ILE A 2 1.23 -3.51 8.68
N PHE A 3 0.64 -2.32 8.77
CA PHE A 3 0.58 -1.52 9.98
C PHE A 3 -0.86 -1.09 10.21
N VAL A 4 -1.32 -1.14 11.46
CA VAL A 4 -2.68 -0.82 11.87
C VAL A 4 -2.62 0.21 13.00
N GLU A 5 -3.31 1.33 12.84
CA GLU A 5 -3.45 2.38 13.82
C GLU A 5 -4.95 2.63 14.05
N ARG A 6 -5.49 1.99 15.09
CA ARG A 6 -6.91 1.96 15.40
C ARG A 6 -7.43 3.32 15.87
N GLU A 7 -6.62 4.10 16.58
CA GLU A 7 -7.06 5.42 17.09
C GLU A 7 -7.25 6.44 15.97
N LEU A 8 -6.39 6.39 14.93
CA LEU A 8 -6.53 7.22 13.73
C LEU A 8 -7.48 6.60 12.69
N GLY A 9 -7.86 5.33 12.89
CA GLY A 9 -8.66 4.54 11.97
C GLY A 9 -8.00 4.31 10.62
N ILE A 10 -6.69 4.07 10.64
CA ILE A 10 -5.84 3.95 9.46
C ILE A 10 -5.15 2.59 9.46
N ALA A 11 -5.06 1.97 8.28
CA ALA A 11 -4.13 0.88 8.03
C ALA A 11 -3.22 1.19 6.84
N VAL A 12 -1.98 0.70 6.89
CA VAL A 12 -0.99 0.88 5.81
C VAL A 12 -0.43 -0.47 5.41
N ILE A 13 -0.60 -0.82 4.13
CA ILE A 13 -0.02 -1.98 3.48
C ILE A 13 1.08 -1.45 2.56
N ALA A 14 2.33 -1.62 3.01
CA ALA A 14 3.48 -1.04 2.33
C ALA A 14 4.39 -2.13 1.75
N GLN A 15 4.90 -1.87 0.55
CA GLN A 15 6.00 -2.59 -0.04
C GLN A 15 7.11 -1.60 -0.43
N ALA A 16 8.36 -1.97 -0.14
CA ALA A 16 9.51 -1.12 -0.41
C ALA A 16 10.51 -1.82 -1.35
N TYR A 17 11.13 -1.03 -2.21
CA TYR A 17 12.23 -1.46 -3.06
C TYR A 17 13.37 -0.43 -3.00
N ASN A 18 14.55 -0.87 -2.59
CA ASN A 18 15.73 -0.02 -2.55
C ASN A 18 16.83 -0.62 -3.43
N LYS A 19 17.26 0.12 -4.45
CA LYS A 19 18.42 -0.27 -5.26
C LYS A 19 19.68 0.39 -4.71
N THR A 20 20.71 -0.41 -4.49
CA THR A 20 22.05 0.10 -4.17
C THR A 20 22.66 0.77 -5.41
N ASN A 21 23.15 2.01 -5.26
CA ASN A 21 23.71 2.84 -6.33
C ASN A 21 22.72 3.06 -7.51
N PRO A 22 21.56 3.70 -7.25
CA PRO A 22 20.56 3.94 -8.29
C PRO A 22 21.12 4.88 -9.35
N LYS A 23 20.84 4.58 -10.62
CA LYS A 23 21.14 5.46 -11.75
C LYS A 23 19.86 6.15 -12.20
N GLN A 24 20.01 7.33 -12.80
CA GLN A 24 18.86 8.08 -13.31
C GLN A 24 18.06 7.32 -14.39
N SER A 25 18.66 6.36 -15.10
CA SER A 25 17.99 5.52 -16.10
C SER A 25 17.33 4.26 -15.51
N ASP A 26 17.48 4.03 -14.20
CA ASP A 26 16.91 2.85 -13.57
C ASP A 26 15.40 2.98 -13.43
N LEU A 27 14.71 1.86 -13.59
CA LEU A 27 13.26 1.76 -13.52
C LEU A 27 12.85 1.12 -12.20
N ALA A 28 11.80 1.65 -11.59
CA ALA A 28 11.12 0.97 -10.49
C ALA A 28 10.51 -0.35 -11.00
N PRO A 29 10.68 -1.47 -10.28
CA PRO A 29 10.02 -2.73 -10.66
C PRO A 29 8.49 -2.58 -10.64
N SER A 30 7.81 -2.97 -11.72
CA SER A 30 6.33 -2.97 -11.81
C SER A 30 5.69 -4.13 -11.03
N ASN A 31 6.39 -5.25 -10.86
CA ASN A 31 5.86 -6.42 -10.16
C ASN A 31 5.47 -6.18 -8.68
N LYS A 32 5.82 -5.03 -8.09
CA LYS A 32 5.48 -4.70 -6.70
C LYS A 32 4.01 -4.31 -6.50
N ALA A 33 3.35 -3.76 -7.52
CA ALA A 33 1.91 -3.59 -7.48
C ALA A 33 1.17 -4.95 -7.47
N SER A 34 1.73 -5.97 -8.13
CA SER A 34 1.21 -7.35 -8.03
C SER A 34 1.37 -7.93 -6.63
N ASP A 35 2.52 -7.69 -5.98
CA ASP A 35 2.74 -8.10 -4.57
C ASP A 35 1.70 -7.45 -3.63
N LEU A 36 1.39 -6.16 -3.85
CA LEU A 36 0.38 -5.44 -3.06
C LEU A 36 -1.06 -5.93 -3.33
N ASN A 37 -1.39 -6.30 -4.57
CA ASN A 37 -2.67 -6.94 -4.90
C ASN A 37 -2.82 -8.28 -4.16
N ALA A 38 -1.75 -9.10 -4.12
CA ALA A 38 -1.77 -10.35 -3.37
C ALA A 38 -1.98 -10.09 -1.86
N ALA A 39 -1.30 -9.09 -1.30
CA ALA A 39 -1.50 -8.68 0.09
C ALA A 39 -2.95 -8.23 0.37
N ALA A 40 -3.54 -7.44 -0.54
CA ALA A 40 -4.95 -7.06 -0.43
C ALA A 40 -5.87 -8.28 -0.44
N ALA A 41 -5.62 -9.22 -1.35
CA ALA A 41 -6.39 -10.46 -1.42
C ALA A 41 -6.36 -11.23 -0.10
N TRP A 42 -5.20 -11.33 0.57
CA TRP A 42 -5.12 -11.98 1.89
C TRP A 42 -5.84 -11.21 2.99
N VAL A 43 -5.73 -9.87 3.01
CA VAL A 43 -6.42 -9.03 4.00
C VAL A 43 -7.93 -9.19 3.91
N PHE A 44 -8.47 -9.29 2.69
CA PHE A 44 -9.91 -9.38 2.47
C PHE A 44 -10.43 -10.80 2.24
N ALA A 45 -9.55 -11.81 2.25
CA ALA A 45 -9.95 -13.20 2.18
C ALA A 45 -10.54 -13.67 3.51
N SER A 46 -11.52 -14.58 3.42
CA SER A 46 -12.11 -15.24 4.59
C SER A 46 -11.14 -16.19 5.31
N ASP A 47 -10.05 -16.59 4.65
CA ASP A 47 -9.04 -17.51 5.15
C ASP A 47 -7.63 -16.94 4.93
N THR A 48 -6.81 -16.95 5.98
CA THR A 48 -5.45 -16.40 6.02
C THR A 48 -4.36 -17.48 5.91
N ASP A 49 -4.73 -18.74 5.71
CA ASP A 49 -3.77 -19.87 5.70
C ASP A 49 -2.79 -19.85 4.51
N THR A 50 -3.08 -19.07 3.47
CA THR A 50 -2.18 -18.88 2.33
C THR A 50 -1.27 -17.66 2.47
N ALA A 51 -1.45 -16.85 3.52
CA ALA A 51 -0.62 -15.68 3.75
C ALA A 51 0.75 -16.10 4.33
N PRO A 52 1.83 -15.38 3.98
CA PRO A 52 3.13 -15.58 4.61
C PRO A 52 3.07 -15.39 6.13
N GLU A 53 3.69 -16.31 6.87
CA GLU A 53 3.68 -16.31 8.34
C GLU A 53 4.11 -14.96 8.94
N GLN A 54 5.05 -14.27 8.29
CA GLN A 54 5.59 -12.99 8.77
C GLN A 54 4.57 -11.84 8.80
N ILE A 55 3.46 -11.96 8.07
CA ILE A 55 2.42 -10.91 8.01
C ILE A 55 1.05 -11.41 8.50
N LYS A 56 0.95 -12.68 8.89
CA LYS A 56 -0.32 -13.32 9.25
C LYS A 56 -0.97 -12.65 10.46
N GLU A 57 -0.20 -12.38 11.51
CA GLU A 57 -0.69 -11.65 12.70
C GLU A 57 -1.20 -10.25 12.35
N SER A 58 -0.48 -9.50 11.52
CA SER A 58 -0.90 -8.17 11.08
C SER A 58 -2.15 -8.19 10.19
N ILE A 59 -2.35 -9.25 9.41
CA ILE A 59 -3.58 -9.46 8.63
C ILE A 59 -4.75 -9.69 9.58
N ILE A 60 -4.59 -10.55 10.59
CA ILE A 60 -5.65 -10.86 11.56
C ILE A 60 -6.05 -9.59 12.32
N ASP A 61 -5.08 -8.83 12.83
CA ASP A 61 -5.33 -7.56 13.52
C ASP A 61 -6.10 -6.56 12.65
N LEU A 62 -5.71 -6.41 11.39
CA LEU A 62 -6.42 -5.55 10.43
C LEU A 62 -7.86 -6.04 10.17
N GLN A 63 -8.05 -7.35 10.00
CA GLN A 63 -9.38 -7.91 9.81
C GLN A 63 -10.30 -7.69 11.02
N GLU A 64 -9.77 -7.81 12.23
CA GLU A 64 -10.51 -7.52 13.47
C GLU A 64 -10.87 -6.04 13.56
N ALA A 65 -9.90 -5.13 13.36
CA ALA A 65 -10.14 -3.69 13.38
C ALA A 65 -11.18 -3.24 12.34
N ILE A 66 -11.19 -3.86 11.15
CA ILE A 66 -12.22 -3.62 10.12
C ILE A 66 -13.60 -4.09 10.59
N LYS A 67 -13.69 -5.30 11.19
CA LYS A 67 -14.95 -5.85 11.70
C LYS A 67 -15.52 -5.03 12.86
N GLU A 68 -14.66 -4.47 13.70
CA GLU A 68 -15.02 -3.60 14.82
C GLU A 68 -15.38 -2.17 14.37
N GLY A 69 -15.18 -1.85 13.08
CA GLY A 69 -15.49 -0.54 12.51
C GLY A 69 -14.49 0.54 12.88
N GLU A 70 -13.30 0.15 13.33
CA GLU A 70 -12.24 1.05 13.77
C GLU A 70 -11.44 1.60 12.59
N ILE A 71 -11.45 0.90 11.44
CA ILE A 71 -10.73 1.33 10.24
C ILE A 71 -11.67 2.09 9.30
N SER A 72 -11.24 3.30 8.93
CA SER A 72 -11.91 4.16 7.96
C SER A 72 -11.13 4.31 6.66
N THR A 73 -9.81 4.11 6.70
CA THR A 73 -8.94 4.31 5.53
C THR A 73 -7.83 3.26 5.48
N ILE A 74 -7.60 2.70 4.30
CA ILE A 74 -6.52 1.73 4.03
C ILE A 74 -5.62 2.31 2.93
N TYR A 75 -4.34 2.45 3.25
CA TYR A 75 -3.32 2.94 2.34
C TYR A 75 -2.48 1.80 1.76
N PHE A 76 -2.23 1.84 0.46
CA PHE A 76 -1.29 0.98 -0.25
C PHE A 76 -0.11 1.82 -0.70
N TRP A 77 1.06 1.57 -0.13
CA TRP A 77 2.28 2.34 -0.45
C TRP A 77 3.28 1.47 -1.17
N TYR A 78 3.69 1.91 -2.36
CA TYR A 78 4.87 1.37 -3.02
C TYR A 78 6.01 2.39 -2.95
N VAL A 79 7.02 2.09 -2.13
CA VAL A 79 8.12 3.03 -1.85
C VAL A 79 9.40 2.61 -2.56
N HIS A 80 10.04 3.51 -3.30
CA HIS A 80 11.33 3.24 -3.94
C HIS A 80 12.24 4.46 -4.13
N ASN A 81 13.53 4.23 -4.34
CA ASN A 81 14.53 5.27 -4.56
C ASN A 81 14.81 5.58 -6.05
N MET A 82 13.75 5.51 -6.88
CA MET A 82 13.80 5.76 -8.33
C MET A 82 12.88 6.91 -8.73
N ASN A 83 13.14 7.52 -9.88
CA ASN A 83 12.25 8.53 -10.46
C ASN A 83 10.99 7.84 -11.03
N GLU A 84 9.82 8.23 -10.53
CA GLU A 84 8.52 7.71 -10.95
C GLU A 84 8.26 7.92 -12.45
N ASP A 85 8.74 9.05 -13.02
CA ASP A 85 8.48 9.42 -14.42
C ASP A 85 9.16 8.46 -15.42
N ASN A 86 10.16 7.70 -14.96
CA ASN A 86 10.86 6.75 -15.80
C ASN A 86 10.03 5.48 -16.08
N ASN A 87 9.08 5.14 -15.21
CA ASN A 87 8.25 3.95 -15.37
C ASN A 87 6.77 4.24 -15.03
N PRO A 88 6.03 4.91 -15.94
CA PRO A 88 4.63 5.27 -15.70
C PRO A 88 3.69 4.07 -15.50
N VAL A 89 4.11 2.87 -15.89
CA VAL A 89 3.34 1.62 -15.69
C VAL A 89 3.09 1.35 -14.21
N VAL A 90 4.02 1.73 -13.33
CA VAL A 90 3.86 1.55 -11.87
C VAL A 90 2.65 2.33 -11.38
N LYS A 91 2.52 3.59 -11.80
CA LYS A 91 1.36 4.41 -11.48
C LYS A 91 0.05 3.81 -12.00
N GLU A 92 0.03 3.31 -13.23
CA GLU A 92 -1.16 2.67 -13.82
C GLU A 92 -1.59 1.42 -13.03
N GLU A 93 -0.62 0.61 -12.59
CA GLU A 93 -0.89 -0.57 -11.76
C GLU A 93 -1.39 -0.20 -10.37
N MET A 94 -0.84 0.87 -9.75
CA MET A 94 -1.31 1.38 -8.46
C MET A 94 -2.73 1.96 -8.55
N ASP A 95 -3.05 2.69 -9.61
CA ASP A 95 -4.41 3.20 -9.87
C ASP A 95 -5.39 2.03 -10.05
N THR A 96 -4.97 0.98 -10.76
CA THR A 96 -5.77 -0.25 -10.95
C THR A 96 -5.97 -1.00 -9.64
N LEU A 97 -4.93 -1.14 -8.81
CA LEU A 97 -4.99 -1.72 -7.46
C LEU A 97 -5.99 -0.95 -6.58
N GLN A 98 -5.95 0.38 -6.58
CA GLN A 98 -6.89 1.17 -5.78
C GLN A 98 -8.34 0.87 -6.18
N LEU A 99 -8.63 0.85 -7.48
CA LEU A 99 -9.98 0.60 -7.99
C LEU A 99 -10.44 -0.84 -7.72
N SER A 100 -9.56 -1.83 -7.87
CA SER A 100 -9.90 -3.23 -7.63
C SER A 100 -10.19 -3.48 -6.16
N VAL A 101 -9.34 -2.94 -5.27
CA VAL A 101 -9.47 -3.12 -3.82
C VAL A 101 -10.65 -2.32 -3.28
N GLN A 102 -10.90 -1.09 -3.74
CA GLN A 102 -12.08 -0.34 -3.33
C GLN A 102 -13.36 -1.12 -3.64
N LYS A 103 -13.49 -1.68 -4.86
CA LYS A 103 -14.64 -2.51 -5.23
C LYS A 103 -14.78 -3.76 -4.34
N LEU A 104 -13.68 -4.39 -3.99
CA LEU A 104 -13.68 -5.56 -3.12
C LEU A 104 -14.16 -5.19 -1.70
N VAL A 105 -13.63 -4.09 -1.15
CA VAL A 105 -14.01 -3.57 0.16
C VAL A 105 -15.50 -3.21 0.19
N ASP A 106 -15.98 -2.46 -0.81
CA ASP A 106 -17.38 -2.07 -0.93
C ASP A 106 -18.32 -3.30 -1.01
N SER A 107 -17.85 -4.39 -1.63
CA SER A 107 -18.60 -5.64 -1.74
C SER A 107 -18.65 -6.43 -0.43
N ILE A 108 -17.58 -6.43 0.36
CA ILE A 108 -17.49 -7.22 1.61
C ILE A 108 -18.10 -6.44 2.78
N TYR A 109 -17.90 -5.11 2.80
CA TYR A 109 -18.32 -4.22 3.88
C TYR A 109 -19.23 -3.09 3.37
N PRO A 110 -20.41 -3.41 2.81
CA PRO A 110 -21.29 -2.41 2.17
C PRO A 110 -21.80 -1.32 3.12
N ASN A 111 -21.74 -1.56 4.44
CA ASN A 111 -22.16 -0.62 5.46
C ASN A 111 -21.00 0.16 6.09
N ASN A 112 -19.74 -0.19 5.79
CA ASN A 112 -18.57 0.52 6.29
C ASN A 112 -18.02 1.43 5.19
N SER A 113 -17.87 2.71 5.48
CA SER A 113 -17.30 3.70 4.55
C SER A 113 -15.76 3.64 4.58
N ILE A 114 -15.20 2.50 4.19
CA ILE A 114 -13.74 2.32 4.16
C ILE A 114 -13.21 2.87 2.85
N LYS A 115 -12.30 3.84 2.93
CA LYS A 115 -11.62 4.43 1.78
C LYS A 115 -10.31 3.73 1.50
N VAL A 116 -10.04 3.47 0.24
CA VAL A 116 -8.77 2.90 -0.22
C VAL A 116 -7.98 3.95 -1.00
N SER A 117 -6.70 4.09 -0.67
CA SER A 117 -5.78 4.97 -1.39
C SER A 117 -4.48 4.23 -1.72
N ALA A 118 -4.11 4.19 -3.00
CA ALA A 118 -2.84 3.62 -3.43
C ALA A 118 -1.92 4.72 -3.97
N ILE A 119 -0.67 4.74 -3.52
CA ILE A 119 0.32 5.75 -3.94
C ILE A 119 1.69 5.10 -4.17
N GLU A 120 2.29 5.49 -5.28
CA GLU A 120 3.72 5.31 -5.57
C GLU A 120 4.50 6.45 -4.92
N VAL A 121 5.52 6.11 -4.13
CA VAL A 121 6.37 7.05 -3.41
C VAL A 121 7.80 6.84 -3.89
N GLY A 122 8.18 7.58 -4.93
CA GLY A 122 9.52 7.60 -5.51
C GLY A 122 10.30 8.87 -5.16
N LEU A 123 11.29 9.19 -5.99
CA LEU A 123 12.14 10.37 -5.78
C LEU A 123 11.38 11.69 -5.88
N ASN A 124 10.28 11.78 -6.64
CA ASN A 124 9.50 13.01 -6.72
C ASN A 124 8.87 13.33 -5.36
N TYR A 125 8.40 12.33 -4.61
CA TYR A 125 7.92 12.52 -3.24
C TYR A 125 9.04 12.61 -2.21
N ILE A 126 10.09 11.78 -2.33
CA ILE A 126 11.17 11.71 -1.33
C ILE A 126 12.05 12.97 -1.37
N CYS A 127 12.41 13.48 -2.55
CA CYS A 127 13.20 14.72 -2.66
C CYS A 127 12.43 15.96 -2.19
N LEU A 128 11.10 15.94 -2.20
CA LEU A 128 10.25 17.00 -1.64
C LEU A 128 10.41 17.12 -0.12
N PHE A 129 10.65 16.00 0.59
CA PHE A 129 10.92 16.02 2.03
C PHE A 129 12.28 16.67 2.36
N ASP A 130 13.32 16.40 1.58
CA ASP A 130 14.64 17.02 1.80
C ASP A 130 14.60 18.55 1.64
N TYR A 131 13.80 19.06 0.70
CA TYR A 131 13.68 20.51 0.48
C TYR A 131 12.98 21.24 1.64
N LEU A 132 12.04 20.58 2.30
CA LEU A 132 11.29 21.12 3.45
C LEU A 132 12.11 21.16 4.74
N PHE A 133 13.07 20.24 4.93
CA PHE A 133 13.93 20.19 6.13
C PHE A 133 15.27 20.95 6.00
N ILE A 134 15.69 21.32 4.79
CA ILE A 134 16.88 22.17 4.58
C ILE A 134 16.52 23.67 4.61
N SER A 135 15.22 24.01 4.57
CA SER A 135 14.72 25.39 4.55
C SER A 135 14.20 25.88 5.92
N SER A 136 14.43 25.12 7.00
CA SER A 136 14.02 25.43 8.38
C SER A 136 15.21 25.37 9.33
#